data_AF-A0A2V8H3J0-F1
#
_entry.id   AF-A0A2V8H3J0-F1
#
_cell.length_a   1.000
_cell.length_b   1.000
_cell.length_c   1.000
_cell.angle_alpha   90.00
_cell.angle_beta   90.00
_cell.angle_gamma   90.00
#
_symmetry.space_group_name_H-M   'P 1'
#
loop_
_entity.id
_entity.type
_entity.pdbx_description
1 polymer ?
#
loop_
_entity_poly.entity_id
_entity_poly.type
_entity_poly.pdbx_seq_one_letter_code
_entity_poly.pdbx_strand_id
1 'polypeptide(L)'
;MGLPALTLGVVLGSGFVLAQQPLARICSDASKAPFCSGVRGDRSEGWLQQTRSEVMARNGMVSTVQPLAAQAGLRILQQGGNAIDAAVATAAMLNVTFPQNVGIGGDLFALIYVAKEKKVYQLNASGILPAGLTLERMQSLGYKADPKNFGPGSG
;
A
#
# COMPACT_ATOMS: atom_id res chain seq x y z
N MET A 1 49.36 -33.72 -8.15
CA MET A 1 48.95 -34.35 -9.42
C MET A 1 48.01 -33.39 -10.14
N GLY A 2 48.42 -32.88 -11.31
CA GLY A 2 47.53 -32.40 -12.37
C GLY A 2 46.97 -30.97 -12.29
N LEU A 3 47.77 -29.97 -12.70
CA LEU A 3 47.31 -28.83 -13.52
C LEU A 3 47.24 -29.30 -14.99
N PRO A 4 46.39 -28.73 -15.87
CA PRO A 4 46.77 -27.55 -16.68
C PRO A 4 45.64 -26.50 -16.80
N ALA A 5 45.93 -25.19 -16.88
CA ALA A 5 46.34 -24.40 -18.06
C ALA A 5 45.21 -24.28 -19.11
N LEU A 6 44.94 -23.23 -19.87
CA LEU A 6 45.58 -21.96 -20.21
C LEU A 6 44.56 -21.27 -21.15
N THR A 7 44.35 -19.95 -21.11
CA THR A 7 44.33 -19.16 -22.36
C THR A 7 44.44 -17.66 -22.08
N LEU A 8 45.46 -17.10 -22.70
CA LEU A 8 45.93 -15.72 -22.69
C LEU A 8 45.25 -14.96 -23.84
N GLY A 9 44.96 -13.67 -23.65
CA GLY A 9 44.59 -12.75 -24.72
C GLY A 9 44.84 -11.30 -24.32
N VAL A 10 46.01 -10.77 -24.70
CA VAL A 10 46.39 -9.36 -24.61
C VAL A 10 46.05 -8.68 -25.94
N VAL A 11 45.42 -7.51 -25.91
CA VAL A 11 45.61 -6.46 -26.93
C VAL A 11 45.69 -5.10 -26.24
N LEU A 12 46.83 -4.43 -26.45
CA LEU A 12 47.15 -3.05 -26.12
C LEU A 12 46.45 -2.08 -27.09
N GLY A 13 46.00 -0.93 -26.60
CA GLY A 13 45.51 0.15 -27.45
C GLY A 13 45.23 1.43 -26.68
N SER A 14 46.17 2.37 -26.78
CA SER A 14 46.15 3.71 -26.21
C SER A 14 45.15 4.62 -26.92
N GLY A 15 44.37 5.41 -26.17
CA GLY A 15 43.83 6.67 -26.67
C GLY A 15 42.33 6.90 -26.49
N PHE A 16 42.04 8.06 -25.90
CA PHE A 16 40.77 8.80 -25.84
C PHE A 16 39.72 8.36 -24.79
N VAL A 17 39.81 9.06 -23.66
CA VAL A 17 38.67 9.35 -22.78
C VAL A 17 37.65 10.16 -23.57
N LEU A 18 36.54 9.54 -23.91
CA LEU A 18 35.25 10.19 -24.14
C LEU A 18 34.30 9.60 -23.12
N ALA A 19 33.87 10.43 -22.17
CA ALA A 19 32.80 10.09 -21.25
C ALA A 19 31.50 9.92 -22.04
N GLN A 20 31.24 8.71 -22.51
CA GLN A 20 29.94 8.27 -22.97
C GLN A 20 29.49 7.19 -22.00
N GLN A 21 28.47 7.52 -21.20
CA GLN A 21 27.77 6.56 -20.37
C GLN A 21 27.44 5.35 -21.26
N PRO A 22 27.83 4.12 -20.90
CA PRO A 22 27.25 2.97 -21.57
C PRO A 22 25.75 3.06 -21.28
N LEU A 23 24.97 3.18 -22.37
CA LEU A 23 23.56 2.83 -22.41
C LEU A 23 23.36 1.67 -21.44
N ALA A 24 22.57 1.89 -20.40
CA ALA A 24 22.16 0.85 -19.49
C ALA A 24 21.81 -0.37 -20.34
N ARG A 25 22.62 -1.44 -20.25
CA ARG A 25 22.20 -2.76 -20.69
C ARG A 25 21.02 -3.07 -19.79
N ILE A 26 19.82 -2.73 -20.26
CA ILE A 26 18.60 -3.32 -19.77
C ILE A 26 18.83 -4.80 -20.03
N CYS A 27 19.06 -5.55 -18.96
CA CYS A 27 19.04 -7.00 -19.02
C CYS A 27 17.68 -7.36 -19.65
N SER A 28 17.67 -7.71 -20.94
CA SER A 28 16.49 -8.20 -21.65
C SER A 28 16.23 -9.67 -21.33
N ASP A 29 16.89 -10.20 -20.31
CA ASP A 29 16.71 -11.55 -19.82
C ASP A 29 15.92 -11.43 -18.52
N ALA A 30 14.60 -11.51 -18.64
CA ALA A 30 13.72 -11.63 -17.48
C ALA A 30 14.04 -12.97 -16.80
N SER A 31 14.92 -12.95 -15.80
CA SER A 31 15.21 -14.12 -14.99
C SER A 31 13.93 -14.51 -14.26
N LYS A 32 13.21 -15.50 -14.80
CA LYS A 32 12.02 -16.07 -14.18
C LYS A 32 12.48 -16.84 -12.95
N ALA A 33 12.35 -16.23 -11.76
CA ALA A 33 12.68 -16.90 -10.52
C ALA A 33 11.88 -18.22 -10.43
N PRO A 34 12.53 -19.38 -10.24
CA PRO A 34 11.89 -20.70 -10.40
C PRO A 34 10.76 -20.98 -9.39
N PHE A 35 10.67 -20.17 -8.33
CA PHE A 35 9.63 -20.30 -7.29
C PHE A 35 8.47 -19.30 -7.43
N CYS A 36 8.51 -18.39 -8.41
CA CYS A 36 7.52 -17.31 -8.52
C CYS A 36 6.79 -17.37 -9.87
N SER A 37 5.89 -18.35 -10.04
CA SER A 37 4.80 -18.23 -11.01
C SER A 37 3.68 -17.40 -10.38
N GLY A 38 3.92 -16.11 -10.18
CA GLY A 38 2.84 -15.21 -9.75
C GLY A 38 1.69 -15.29 -10.75
N VAL A 39 0.52 -15.75 -10.31
CA VAL A 39 -0.69 -15.70 -11.12
C VAL A 39 -0.92 -14.24 -11.47
N ARG A 40 -1.04 -13.93 -12.78
CA ARG A 40 -1.33 -12.58 -13.25
C ARG A 40 -2.67 -12.16 -12.67
N GLY A 41 -2.66 -11.25 -11.70
CA GLY A 41 -3.89 -10.63 -11.19
C GLY A 41 -4.63 -9.90 -12.31
N ASP A 42 -5.95 -9.99 -12.30
CA ASP A 42 -6.90 -9.39 -13.25
C ASP A 42 -7.23 -7.95 -12.85
N ARG A 43 -6.23 -7.07 -12.77
CA ARG A 43 -6.54 -5.64 -12.61
C ARG A 43 -7.32 -5.15 -13.83
N SER A 44 -8.42 -4.43 -13.62
CA SER A 44 -9.27 -3.85 -14.67
C SER A 44 -8.48 -2.97 -15.66
N GLU A 45 -7.43 -2.32 -15.17
CA GLU A 45 -6.55 -1.42 -15.94
C GLU A 45 -5.35 -2.15 -16.60
N GLY A 46 -5.27 -3.47 -16.50
CA GLY A 46 -4.10 -4.25 -16.95
C GLY A 46 -2.85 -4.07 -16.08
N TRP A 47 -1.73 -4.67 -16.48
CA TRP A 47 -0.44 -4.53 -15.79
C TRP A 47 0.25 -3.23 -16.22
N LEU A 48 -0.02 -2.15 -15.49
CA LEU A 48 0.81 -0.95 -15.55
C LEU A 48 2.24 -1.29 -15.09
N GLN A 49 3.25 -0.63 -15.67
CA GLN A 49 4.65 -0.76 -15.25
C GLN A 49 4.74 -0.57 -13.73
N GLN A 50 5.26 -1.59 -13.04
CA GLN A 50 5.23 -1.57 -11.58
C GLN A 50 6.21 -0.50 -11.09
N THR A 51 5.71 0.48 -10.36
CA THR A 51 6.53 1.62 -9.90
C THR A 51 7.46 1.25 -8.75
N ARG A 52 7.24 0.11 -8.08
CA ARG A 52 7.99 -0.36 -6.91
C ARG A 52 8.17 -1.89 -6.93
N SER A 53 9.27 -2.40 -6.41
CA SER A 53 9.49 -3.84 -6.27
C SER A 53 8.52 -4.49 -5.29
N GLU A 54 8.21 -5.76 -5.52
CA GLU A 54 7.50 -6.62 -4.60
C GLU A 54 8.31 -6.79 -3.33
N VAL A 55 7.65 -6.69 -2.18
CA VAL A 55 8.29 -6.90 -0.88
C VAL A 55 7.89 -8.28 -0.39
N MET A 56 8.86 -9.07 0.06
CA MET A 56 8.64 -10.38 0.68
C MET A 56 9.14 -10.33 2.12
N ALA A 57 8.31 -10.75 3.08
CA ALA A 57 8.64 -10.73 4.50
C ALA A 57 8.15 -12.01 5.20
N ARG A 58 8.95 -12.52 6.15
CA ARG A 58 8.62 -13.75 6.88
C ARG A 58 7.73 -13.51 8.11
N ASN A 59 7.84 -12.33 8.73
CA ASN A 59 7.29 -12.09 10.07
C ASN A 59 6.12 -11.10 10.08
N GLY A 60 5.89 -10.37 8.98
CA GLY A 60 4.80 -9.40 8.88
C GLY A 60 5.10 -8.31 7.86
N MET A 61 4.06 -7.60 7.44
CA MET A 61 4.13 -6.49 6.49
C MET A 61 3.03 -5.47 6.81
N VAL A 62 3.31 -4.19 6.59
CA VAL A 62 2.33 -3.11 6.66
C VAL A 62 2.34 -2.37 5.32
N SER A 63 1.18 -2.17 4.72
CA SER A 63 0.99 -1.43 3.47
C SER A 63 -0.08 -0.38 3.65
N THR A 64 0.19 0.85 3.22
CA THR A 64 -0.74 1.99 3.33
C THR A 64 -0.32 3.11 2.37
N VAL A 65 -1.20 4.08 2.16
CA VAL A 65 -1.01 5.25 1.29
C VAL A 65 0.10 6.20 1.76
N GLN A 66 0.42 6.22 3.05
CA GLN A 66 1.46 7.08 3.63
C GLN A 66 2.64 6.28 4.20
N PRO A 67 3.89 6.49 3.73
CA PRO A 67 5.04 5.72 4.20
C PRO A 67 5.34 5.92 5.70
N LEU A 68 5.07 7.09 6.27
CA LEU A 68 5.25 7.34 7.71
C LEU A 68 4.26 6.55 8.57
N ALA A 69 3.03 6.39 8.10
CA ALA A 69 2.04 5.53 8.77
C ALA A 69 2.44 4.05 8.67
N ALA A 70 2.94 3.61 7.50
CA ALA A 70 3.45 2.25 7.32
C ALA A 70 4.59 1.93 8.31
N GLN A 71 5.52 2.87 8.50
CA GLN A 71 6.63 2.74 9.44
C GLN A 71 6.15 2.63 10.89
N ALA A 72 5.11 3.37 11.28
CA ALA A 72 4.58 3.28 12.63
C ALA A 72 3.94 1.92 12.93
N GLY A 73 3.13 1.38 12.02
CA GLY A 73 2.62 0.01 12.13
C GLY A 73 3.74 -1.02 12.16
N LEU A 74 4.75 -0.85 11.30
CA LEU A 74 5.91 -1.76 11.26
C LEU A 74 6.69 -1.73 12.59
N ARG A 75 6.85 -0.57 13.23
CA ARG A 75 7.47 -0.48 14.55
C ARG A 75 6.71 -1.28 15.61
N ILE A 76 5.38 -1.28 15.58
CA ILE A 76 4.57 -2.10 16.50
C ILE A 76 4.79 -3.60 16.26
N LEU A 77 4.84 -4.04 15.00
CA LEU A 77 5.18 -5.43 14.68
C LEU A 77 6.58 -5.80 15.19
N GLN A 78 7.56 -4.90 15.03
CA GLN A 78 8.93 -5.12 15.52
C GLN A 78 9.00 -5.19 17.05
N GLN A 79 8.09 -4.53 17.77
CA GLN A 79 7.98 -4.59 19.23
C GLN A 79 7.23 -5.85 19.72
N GLY A 80 6.82 -6.74 18.82
CA GLY A 80 6.11 -7.98 19.15
C GLY A 80 4.59 -7.83 19.20
N GLY A 81 4.04 -6.69 18.76
CA GLY A 81 2.61 -6.51 18.57
C GLY A 81 2.06 -7.38 17.43
N ASN A 82 0.75 -7.61 17.45
CA ASN A 82 0.08 -8.38 16.40
C ASN A 82 -0.35 -7.47 15.22
N ALA A 83 -0.98 -8.07 14.20
CA ALA A 83 -1.45 -7.34 13.02
C ALA A 83 -2.53 -6.29 13.33
N ILE A 84 -3.36 -6.51 14.35
CA ILE A 84 -4.41 -5.58 14.79
C ILE A 84 -3.77 -4.38 15.49
N ASP A 85 -2.80 -4.61 16.39
CA ASP A 85 -2.06 -3.53 17.07
C ASP A 85 -1.34 -2.63 16.04
N ALA A 86 -0.71 -3.26 15.05
CA ALA A 86 -0.04 -2.55 13.96
C ALA A 86 -1.04 -1.74 13.10
N ALA A 87 -2.24 -2.28 12.84
CA ALA A 87 -3.29 -1.57 12.11
C ALA A 87 -3.78 -0.35 12.89
N VAL A 88 -3.98 -0.46 14.21
CA VAL A 88 -4.39 0.66 15.07
C VAL A 88 -3.34 1.78 15.06
N ALA A 89 -2.06 1.44 15.22
CA ALA A 89 -0.98 2.43 15.15
C ALA A 89 -0.86 3.09 13.76
N THR A 90 -1.07 2.31 12.69
CA THR A 90 -1.08 2.83 11.31
C THR A 90 -2.24 3.80 11.12
N ALA A 91 -3.46 3.45 11.56
CA ALA A 91 -4.64 4.30 11.47
C ALA A 91 -4.48 5.59 12.28
N ALA A 92 -3.93 5.51 13.49
CA ALA A 92 -3.63 6.68 14.31
C ALA A 92 -2.67 7.65 13.60
N MET A 93 -1.63 7.12 12.93
CA MET A 93 -0.70 7.95 12.16
C MET A 93 -1.29 8.50 10.86
N LEU A 94 -2.25 7.80 10.24
CA LEU A 94 -2.95 8.33 9.07
C LEU A 94 -3.78 9.57 9.42
N ASN A 95 -4.37 9.64 10.62
CA ASN A 95 -5.07 10.87 11.06
C ASN A 95 -4.15 12.11 11.10
N VAL A 96 -2.83 11.91 11.24
CA VAL A 96 -1.84 13.00 11.25
C VAL A 96 -1.22 13.23 9.88
N THR A 97 -0.88 12.16 9.16
CA THR A 97 -0.11 12.21 7.92
C THR A 97 -0.97 12.23 6.66
N PHE A 98 -2.26 11.94 6.79
CA PHE A 98 -3.24 11.91 5.71
C PHE A 98 -4.61 12.52 6.10
N PRO A 99 -4.64 13.68 6.79
CA PRO A 99 -5.86 14.24 7.38
C PRO A 99 -6.91 14.66 6.34
N GLN A 100 -6.50 14.91 5.10
CA GLN A 100 -7.41 15.33 4.03
C GLN A 100 -8.31 14.20 3.50
N ASN A 101 -8.07 12.96 3.91
CA ASN A 101 -8.87 11.80 3.49
C ASN A 101 -9.39 10.95 4.66
N VAL A 102 -8.72 10.97 5.82
CA VAL A 102 -9.17 10.22 7.00
C VAL A 102 -9.05 11.09 8.26
N GLY A 103 -9.84 10.78 9.28
CA GLY A 103 -9.82 11.52 10.53
C GLY A 103 -10.52 10.80 11.67
N ILE A 104 -10.28 11.27 12.90
CA ILE A 104 -10.85 10.70 14.13
C ILE A 104 -12.38 10.78 14.22
N GLY A 105 -12.99 11.71 13.50
CA GLY A 105 -14.45 11.87 13.41
C GLY A 105 -15.07 11.19 12.18
N GLY A 106 -14.29 10.39 11.45
CA GLY A 106 -14.78 9.62 10.32
C GLY A 106 -15.28 8.24 10.72
N ASP A 107 -15.53 7.42 9.69
CA ASP A 107 -16.00 6.05 9.83
C ASP A 107 -14.88 5.04 9.59
N LEU A 108 -15.10 3.79 10.02
CA LEU A 108 -14.17 2.70 9.76
C LEU A 108 -14.89 1.41 9.36
N PHE A 109 -14.36 0.76 8.33
CA PHE A 109 -14.74 -0.59 7.94
C PHE A 109 -13.49 -1.46 7.94
N ALA A 110 -13.57 -2.64 8.56
CA ALA A 110 -12.43 -3.55 8.62
C ALA A 110 -12.84 -5.00 8.40
N LEU A 111 -11.98 -5.73 7.69
CA LEU A 111 -12.01 -7.19 7.60
C LEU A 111 -10.79 -7.71 8.35
N ILE A 112 -11.03 -8.53 9.37
CA ILE A 112 -10.00 -9.01 10.28
C ILE A 112 -10.01 -10.52 10.25
N TYR A 113 -8.99 -11.13 9.65
CA TYR A 113 -8.81 -12.57 9.68
C TYR A 113 -8.02 -12.99 10.92
N VAL A 114 -8.63 -13.82 11.77
CA VAL A 114 -7.97 -14.38 12.95
C VAL A 114 -7.58 -15.83 12.65
N ALA A 115 -6.28 -16.04 12.38
CA ALA A 115 -5.74 -17.34 11.95
C ALA A 115 -5.99 -18.47 12.96
N LYS A 116 -5.93 -18.16 14.27
CA LYS A 116 -6.21 -19.14 15.35
C LYS A 116 -7.61 -19.72 15.24
N GLU A 117 -8.56 -18.93 14.77
CA GLU A 117 -9.98 -19.29 14.67
C GLU A 117 -10.39 -19.66 13.24
N LYS A 118 -9.50 -19.43 12.27
CA LYS A 118 -9.77 -19.55 10.83
C LYS A 118 -11.02 -18.79 10.40
N LYS A 119 -11.28 -17.63 11.03
CA LYS A 119 -12.50 -16.86 10.86
C LYS A 119 -12.19 -15.43 10.43
N VAL A 120 -13.03 -14.90 9.55
CA VAL A 120 -13.05 -13.48 9.19
C VAL A 120 -14.09 -12.78 10.05
N TYR A 121 -13.66 -11.72 10.72
CA TYR A 121 -14.50 -10.75 11.39
C TYR A 121 -14.70 -9.55 10.49
N GLN A 122 -15.92 -9.02 10.48
CA GLN A 122 -16.27 -7.82 9.76
C GLN A 122 -16.67 -6.77 10.79
N LEU A 123 -16.05 -5.60 10.73
CA LEU A 123 -16.38 -4.47 11.58
C LEU A 123 -16.97 -3.37 10.72
N ASN A 124 -18.23 -3.05 10.97
CA ASN A 124 -18.87 -1.84 10.49
C ASN A 124 -18.90 -0.84 11.66
N ALA A 125 -18.10 0.21 11.56
CA ALA A 125 -18.08 1.34 12.48
C ALA A 125 -18.44 2.63 11.75
N SER A 126 -19.47 2.58 10.89
CA SER A 126 -20.09 3.78 10.33
C SER A 126 -20.97 4.48 11.36
N GLY A 127 -20.81 5.79 11.51
CA GLY A 127 -21.65 6.62 12.35
C GLY A 127 -23.12 6.58 11.94
N ILE A 128 -23.99 6.69 12.94
CA ILE A 128 -25.44 6.83 12.75
C ILE A 128 -25.79 8.32 12.88
N LEU A 129 -26.85 8.73 12.20
CA LEU A 129 -27.39 10.08 12.34
C LEU A 129 -27.72 10.40 13.81
N PRO A 130 -27.49 11.64 14.28
CA PRO A 130 -27.89 12.05 15.62
C PRO A 130 -29.39 11.86 15.85
N ALA A 131 -29.78 11.35 17.03
CA ALA A 131 -31.19 11.02 17.33
C ALA A 131 -32.17 12.21 17.20
N GLY A 132 -31.68 13.44 17.41
CA GLY A 132 -32.49 14.66 17.27
C GLY A 132 -32.58 15.20 15.84
N LEU A 133 -31.87 14.60 14.88
CA LEU A 133 -31.85 15.04 13.48
C LEU A 133 -33.01 14.43 12.70
N THR A 134 -34.24 14.67 13.16
CA THR A 134 -35.46 14.19 12.48
C THR A 134 -35.77 15.04 11.25
N LEU A 135 -36.60 14.50 10.35
CA LEU A 135 -37.05 15.23 9.17
C LEU A 135 -37.79 16.53 9.55
N GLU A 136 -38.68 16.46 10.55
CA GLU A 136 -39.44 17.62 11.04
C GLU A 136 -38.49 18.68 11.61
N ARG A 137 -37.45 18.26 12.34
CA ARG A 137 -36.44 19.17 12.89
C ARG A 137 -35.69 19.87 11.76
N MET A 138 -35.23 19.14 10.76
CA MET A 138 -34.53 19.71 9.60
C MET A 138 -35.42 20.68 8.83
N GLN A 139 -36.68 20.32 8.57
CA GLN A 139 -37.65 21.21 7.94
C GLN A 139 -37.92 22.49 8.75
N SER A 140 -37.99 22.40 10.08
CA SER A 140 -38.16 23.56 10.96
C SER A 140 -36.98 24.53 10.92
N LEU A 141 -35.79 24.04 10.55
CA LEU A 141 -34.57 24.84 10.35
C LEU A 141 -34.47 25.41 8.91
N GLY A 142 -35.42 25.09 8.04
CA GLY A 142 -35.46 25.59 6.66
C GLY A 142 -34.83 24.66 5.62
N TYR A 143 -34.25 23.53 6.03
CA TYR A 143 -33.68 22.55 5.12
C TYR A 143 -34.78 21.87 4.29
N LYS A 144 -34.62 21.87 2.96
CA LYS A 144 -35.53 21.20 2.01
C LYS A 144 -34.71 20.35 1.06
N ALA A 145 -35.26 19.18 0.70
CA ALA A 145 -34.64 18.33 -0.31
C ALA A 145 -34.63 19.06 -1.67
N ASP A 146 -33.44 19.29 -2.24
CA ASP A 146 -33.27 19.75 -3.61
C ASP A 146 -32.71 18.60 -4.47
N PRO A 147 -33.49 18.04 -5.41
CA PRO A 147 -33.03 16.98 -6.30
C PRO A 147 -31.82 17.37 -7.16
N LYS A 148 -31.55 18.66 -7.33
CA LYS A 148 -30.44 19.17 -8.15
C LYS A 148 -29.14 19.35 -7.35
N ASN A 149 -29.19 19.27 -6.03
CA ASN A 149 -28.05 19.50 -5.17
C ASN A 149 -27.88 18.32 -4.20
N PHE A 150 -27.13 17.30 -4.63
CA PHE A 150 -26.79 16.13 -3.80
C PHE A 150 -25.43 16.28 -3.09
N GLY A 151 -24.80 17.46 -3.17
CA GLY A 151 -23.48 17.71 -2.61
C GLY A 151 -23.49 18.07 -1.12
N PRO A 152 -22.32 18.07 -0.45
CA PRO A 152 -22.18 18.62 0.90
C PRO A 152 -22.61 20.09 0.92
N GLY A 153 -23.57 20.45 1.78
CA GLY A 153 -24.17 21.80 1.84
C GLY A 153 -25.50 21.93 1.11
N SER A 154 -26.20 20.83 0.83
CA SER A 154 -27.47 20.78 0.09
C SER A 154 -28.73 21.17 0.87
N GLY A 155 -28.64 22.16 1.76
CA GLY A 155 -29.84 22.86 2.21
C GLY A 155 -29.58 24.06 3.09
#